data_AF-A0A8T5LBI8-F1
#
_entry.id   AF-A0A8T5LBI8-F1
#
_cell.length_a   1.000
_cell.length_b   1.000
_cell.length_c   1.000
_cell.angle_alpha   90.00
_cell.angle_beta   90.00
_cell.angle_gamma   90.00
#
_symmetry.space_group_name_H-M   'P 1'
#
loop_
_entity.id
_entity.type
_entity.pdbx_description
1 polymer ?
#
loop_
_entity_poly.entity_id
_entity_poly.type
_entity_poly.pdbx_seq_one_letter_code
_entity_poly.pdbx_strand_id
1 'polypeptide(L)'
;MNGENVASELLMGAVSLQHKGEEGCGISFPKGDGFYTPKSKQLAYYFFRDRFDGLKKLKEMAPSVAIGHTLYENTMGLQPVEQWGENI
;
A
#
# COMPACT_ATOMS: atom_id res chain seq x y z
N MET A 1 -15.78 13.25 10.85
CA MET A 1 -14.68 12.74 10.02
C MET A 1 -15.24 12.55 8.62
N ASN A 2 -14.94 13.46 7.69
CA ASN A 2 -15.55 13.50 6.35
C ASN A 2 -14.82 12.52 5.41
N GLY A 3 -15.08 11.22 5.50
CA GLY A 3 -14.70 10.22 4.48
C GLY A 3 -13.36 10.48 3.75
N GLU A 4 -12.31 10.77 4.52
CA GLU A 4 -11.10 11.43 4.00
C GLU A 4 -10.25 10.44 3.21
N ASN A 5 -9.84 10.87 2.02
CA ASN A 5 -8.92 10.14 1.16
C ASN A 5 -7.60 9.86 1.89
N VAL A 6 -7.27 8.59 2.13
CA VAL A 6 -6.13 8.17 2.95
C VAL A 6 -4.81 8.07 2.17
N ALA A 7 -4.76 8.56 0.92
CA ALA A 7 -3.60 8.38 0.06
C ALA A 7 -2.32 9.01 0.64
N SER A 8 -2.43 10.22 1.21
CA SER A 8 -1.27 10.94 1.74
C SER A 8 -0.75 10.28 3.01
N GLU A 9 -1.68 9.89 3.89
CA GLU A 9 -1.45 9.20 5.16
C GLU A 9 -0.78 7.85 4.93
N LEU A 10 -1.18 7.13 3.88
CA LEU A 10 -0.60 5.85 3.52
C LEU A 10 0.87 5.98 3.09
N LEU A 11 1.21 6.99 2.26
CA LEU A 11 2.61 7.27 1.92
C LEU A 11 3.40 7.67 3.18
N MET A 12 2.88 8.62 3.96
CA MET A 12 3.57 9.09 5.17
C MET A 12 3.82 7.94 6.14
N GLY A 13 2.81 7.11 6.41
CA GLY A 13 2.94 5.94 7.26
C GLY A 13 3.98 4.94 6.72
N ALA A 14 3.94 4.63 5.42
CA ALA A 14 4.91 3.70 4.81
C ALA A 14 6.35 4.22 4.90
N VAL A 15 6.57 5.52 4.64
CA VAL A 15 7.90 6.14 4.75
C VAL A 15 8.38 6.21 6.20
N SER A 16 7.50 6.60 7.13
CA SER A 16 7.84 6.65 8.57
C SER A 16 8.18 5.27 9.14
N LEU A 17 7.58 4.20 8.59
CA LEU A 17 7.82 2.82 8.99
C LEU A 17 8.88 2.11 8.13
N GLN A 18 9.59 2.81 7.25
CA GLN A 18 10.59 2.23 6.36
C GLN A 18 11.73 1.52 7.12
N HIS A 19 12.12 2.05 8.28
CA HIS A 19 13.12 1.43 9.15
C HIS A 19 12.73 0.04 9.66
N LYS A 20 11.45 -0.35 9.55
CA LYS A 20 10.97 -1.70 9.88
C LYS A 20 11.08 -2.69 8.73
N GLY A 21 11.54 -2.27 7.55
CA GLY A 21 11.68 -3.12 6.37
C GLY A 21 12.06 -2.32 5.13
N GLU A 22 13.26 -2.57 4.59
CA GLU A 22 13.85 -1.84 3.45
C GLU A 22 13.85 -2.64 2.14
N GLU A 23 13.48 -3.92 2.19
CA GLU A 23 13.55 -4.85 1.06
C GLU A 23 12.35 -4.75 0.10
N GLY A 24 11.31 -4.02 0.51
CA GLY A 24 10.12 -3.83 -0.29
C GLY A 24 8.98 -3.17 0.45
N CYS A 25 7.92 -2.89 -0.29
CA CYS A 25 6.67 -2.42 0.28
C CYS A 25 5.47 -2.82 -0.59
N GLY A 26 4.30 -2.78 0.00
CA GLY A 26 3.05 -2.93 -0.71
C GLY A 26 1.91 -2.24 0.01
N ILE A 27 0.85 -1.96 -0.75
CA ILE A 27 -0.39 -1.42 -0.22
C ILE A 27 -1.58 -2.19 -0.80
N SER A 28 -2.72 -2.16 -0.10
CA SER A 28 -3.98 -2.68 -0.60
C SER A 28 -5.11 -1.74 -0.22
N PHE A 29 -6.04 -1.50 -1.14
CA PHE A 29 -7.23 -0.70 -0.90
C PHE A 29 -8.39 -1.14 -1.82
N PRO A 30 -9.65 -0.88 -1.44
CA PRO A 30 -10.81 -1.22 -2.26
C PRO A 30 -10.81 -0.47 -3.61
N LYS A 31 -11.14 -1.17 -4.69
CA LYS A 31 -11.31 -0.60 -6.03
C LYS A 31 -12.37 -1.38 -6.81
N GLY A 32 -13.53 -0.76 -7.03
CA GLY A 32 -14.69 -1.46 -7.60
C GLY A 32 -15.16 -2.57 -6.64
N ASP A 33 -15.45 -3.75 -7.19
CA ASP A 33 -15.92 -4.93 -6.42
C ASP A 33 -14.77 -5.74 -5.79
N GLY A 34 -13.54 -5.25 -5.85
CA GLY A 34 -12.36 -5.97 -5.35
C GLY A 34 -11.33 -5.06 -4.71
N PHE A 35 -10.10 -5.53 -4.69
CA PHE A 35 -8.95 -4.82 -4.13
C PHE A 35 -7.94 -4.49 -5.23
N TYR A 36 -7.19 -3.42 -5.04
CA TYR A 36 -5.99 -3.15 -5.81
C TYR A 36 -4.78 -3.21 -4.88
N THR A 37 -3.96 -4.27 -5.05
CA THR A 37 -2.81 -4.55 -4.16
C THR A 37 -1.45 -4.46 -4.88
N PRO A 38 -0.98 -3.26 -5.24
CA PRO A 38 0.36 -3.08 -5.80
C PRO A 38 1.44 -3.27 -4.74
N LYS A 39 2.53 -3.93 -5.14
CA LYS A 39 3.69 -4.24 -4.30
C LYS A 39 4.99 -4.31 -5.12
N SER A 40 6.12 -4.02 -4.49
CA SER A 40 7.43 -3.93 -5.15
C SER A 40 8.57 -4.20 -4.17
N LYS A 41 9.71 -4.67 -4.70
CA LYS A 41 11.00 -4.73 -3.98
C LYS A 41 11.72 -3.38 -4.08
N GLN A 42 11.09 -2.34 -3.55
CA GLN A 42 11.60 -0.97 -3.51
C GLN A 42 11.28 -0.36 -2.14
N LEU A 43 12.06 0.64 -1.75
CA LEU A 43 11.69 1.54 -0.66
C LEU A 43 10.34 2.22 -0.98
N ALA A 44 9.55 2.49 0.07
CA ALA A 44 8.24 3.11 -0.01
C ALA A 44 8.27 4.38 -0.87
N TYR A 45 9.22 5.29 -0.62
CA TYR A 45 9.32 6.52 -1.40
C TYR A 45 9.39 6.28 -2.92
N TYR A 46 10.24 5.35 -3.37
CA TYR A 46 10.38 5.03 -4.79
C TYR A 46 9.17 4.28 -5.34
N PHE A 47 8.59 3.37 -4.57
CA PHE A 47 7.36 2.69 -4.94
C PHE A 47 6.22 3.69 -5.21
N PHE A 48 6.00 4.65 -4.32
CA PHE A 48 4.93 5.64 -4.53
C PHE A 48 5.25 6.61 -5.66
N ARG A 49 6.51 7.08 -5.76
CA ARG A 49 6.95 7.92 -6.87
C ARG A 49 6.69 7.27 -8.23
N ASP A 50 7.16 6.03 -8.40
CA ASP A 50 7.16 5.35 -9.69
C ASP A 50 5.77 4.78 -10.03
N ARG A 51 5.05 4.22 -9.05
CA ARG A 51 3.74 3.57 -9.27
C ARG A 51 2.59 4.56 -9.34
N PHE A 52 2.63 5.61 -8.52
CA PHE A 52 1.52 6.54 -8.33
C PHE A 52 1.77 7.96 -8.82
N ASP A 53 2.88 8.18 -9.53
CA ASP A 53 3.29 9.51 -10.00
C ASP A 53 3.38 10.49 -8.80
N GLY A 54 4.24 10.13 -7.85
CA GLY A 54 4.42 10.81 -6.57
C GLY A 54 3.32 10.53 -5.54
N LEU A 55 2.06 10.71 -5.94
CA LEU A 55 0.83 10.44 -5.18
C LEU A 55 -0.43 10.69 -6.05
N LYS A 56 -0.28 11.35 -7.22
CA LYS A 56 -1.38 11.84 -8.04
C LYS A 56 -2.41 10.75 -8.35
N LYS A 57 -1.95 9.60 -8.87
CA LYS A 57 -2.83 8.49 -9.24
C LYS A 57 -3.56 7.90 -8.04
N LEU A 58 -2.89 7.83 -6.87
CA LEU A 58 -3.50 7.29 -5.67
C LEU A 58 -4.58 8.24 -5.11
N LYS A 59 -4.36 9.56 -5.20
CA LYS A 59 -5.35 10.56 -4.83
C LYS A 59 -6.59 10.52 -5.73
N GLU A 60 -6.41 10.35 -7.04
CA GLU A 60 -7.51 10.18 -8.00
C GLU A 60 -8.36 8.94 -7.72
N MET A 61 -7.75 7.86 -7.18
CA MET A 61 -8.48 6.66 -6.77
C MET A 61 -9.29 6.86 -5.48
N ALA A 62 -9.01 7.93 -4.73
CA ALA A 62 -9.70 8.31 -3.49
C ALA A 62 -9.98 7.14 -2.52
N PRO A 63 -8.96 6.34 -2.14
CA PRO A 63 -9.18 5.28 -1.16
C PRO A 63 -9.61 5.91 0.16
N SER A 64 -10.75 5.45 0.70
CA SER A 64 -11.22 5.82 2.05
C SER A 64 -10.65 4.91 3.14
N VAL A 65 -10.10 3.77 2.75
CA VAL A 65 -9.43 2.81 3.61
C VAL A 65 -8.30 2.13 2.82
N ALA A 66 -7.18 1.88 3.48
CA ALA A 66 -6.05 1.19 2.91
C ALA A 66 -5.21 0.52 4.01
N ILE A 67 -4.52 -0.55 3.66
CA ILE A 67 -3.46 -1.14 4.47
C ILE A 67 -2.12 -1.07 3.72
N GLY A 68 -1.02 -1.03 4.48
CA GLY A 68 0.33 -1.01 3.93
C GLY A 68 1.28 -1.90 4.71
N HIS A 69 2.35 -2.33 4.04
CA HIS A 69 3.39 -3.17 4.62
C HIS A 69 4.77 -2.76 4.11
N THR A 70 5.76 -2.69 5.01
CA THR A 70 7.19 -2.59 4.69
C THR A 70 7.86 -3.93 4.96
N LEU A 71 8.69 -4.40 4.02
CA LEU A 71 9.24 -5.76 4.00
C LEU A 71 10.66 -5.79 4.58
N TYR A 72 10.90 -6.63 5.59
CA TYR A 72 12.25 -6.96 6.08
C TYR A 72 12.77 -8.24 5.39
N GLU A 73 14.09 -8.41 5.32
CA GLU A 73 14.79 -9.45 4.53
C GLU A 73 14.30 -10.89 4.76
N ASN A 74 13.84 -11.21 5.97
CA ASN A 74 13.40 -12.56 6.34
C ASN A 74 11.90 -12.82 6.16
N THR A 75 11.13 -11.86 5.64
CA THR A 75 9.69 -12.03 5.45
C THR A 75 9.40 -12.84 4.18
N MET A 76 8.56 -13.87 4.31
CA MET A 76 8.13 -14.70 3.17
C MET A 76 7.21 -13.91 2.22
N GLY A 77 7.80 -13.37 1.16
CA GLY A 77 7.09 -12.75 0.04
C GLY A 77 6.58 -11.34 0.31
N LEU A 78 6.16 -10.65 -0.76
CA LEU A 78 5.62 -9.30 -0.68
C LEU A 78 4.17 -9.30 -0.18
N GLN A 79 3.94 -8.54 0.89
CA GLN A 79 2.65 -8.25 1.48
C GLN A 79 2.13 -6.86 1.03
N PRO A 80 0.82 -6.59 1.08
CA PRO A 80 -0.26 -7.50 1.46
C PRO A 80 -0.52 -8.63 0.46
N VAL A 81 -1.19 -9.69 0.92
CA VAL A 81 -1.72 -10.79 0.11
C VAL A 81 -3.24 -10.78 0.20
N GLU A 82 -3.90 -10.94 -0.94
CA GLU A 82 -5.36 -11.06 -1.03
C GLU A 82 -5.74 -12.54 -0.90
N GLN A 83 -6.74 -12.83 -0.08
CA GLN A 83 -7.37 -14.14 -0.01
C GLN A 83 -8.88 -13.95 0.05
N TRP A 84 -9.59 -14.62 -0.85
CA TRP A 84 -11.05 -14.71 -0.78
C TRP A 84 -11.41 -15.64 0.37
N GLY A 85 -12.33 -15.22 1.23
CA GLY A 85 -12.88 -16.10 2.24
C GLY A 85 -13.56 -17.29 1.57
N GLU A 86 -13.22 -18.51 1.98
CA GLU A 86 -14.10 -19.64 1.74
C GLU A 86 -15.39 -19.36 2.54
N ASN A 87 -16.56 -19.48 1.92
CA ASN A 87 -17.83 -19.36 2.64
C ASN A 87 -17.84 -20.43 3.75
N ILE A 88 -17.65 -20.00 4.99
CA ILE A 88 -17.78 -20.85 6.18
C ILE A 88 -19.27 -21.04 6.49
#